data_AF-A0A2V9EMD8-F1
#
_entry.id   AF-A0A2V9EMD8-F1
#
_cell.length_a   1.000
_cell.length_b   1.000
_cell.length_c   1.000
_cell.angle_alpha   90.00
_cell.angle_beta   90.00
_cell.angle_gamma   90.00
#
_symmetry.space_group_name_H-M   'P 1'
#
loop_
_entity.id
_entity.type
_entity.pdbx_description
1 polymer ?
#
loop_
_entity_poly.entity_id
_entity_poly.type
_entity_poly.pdbx_seq_one_letter_code
_entity_poly.pdbx_strand_id
1 'polypeptide(L)'
;MLKLDTLIEQMKNSLNFVSACLRVVDTPVRDSIGLNSSRESLSRNKMLRKLKRPELAVLAIFLIVSLGAWAVWMHRWNTQAARRDEMNALYAIASGGDPASVRRLAEYPSPEAMQFIEKLAQDRNAFPDGRLEAINVLGARQSIDSRALAPLLWIDQPLDMRHAVAGVFKQRGCEKECISVTLAAPHAVWAGQPTFEMQHYAQIPSSTPHLQENLDYFHKQTDADYLVLLNSSPCLTGKSLQTKYALDPEFVDKVRKKIGLC
;
A
#
# COMPACT_ATOMS: atom_id res chain seq x y z
N MET A 1 12.46 -3.14 23.88
CA MET A 1 13.06 -2.62 25.13
C MET A 1 14.14 -1.62 24.76
N LEU A 2 13.85 -0.32 24.82
CA LEU A 2 14.88 0.71 24.70
C LEU A 2 15.77 0.62 25.94
N LYS A 3 17.09 0.48 25.74
CA LYS A 3 18.08 0.36 26.83
C LYS A 3 18.05 1.64 27.66
N LEU A 4 18.06 1.48 28.98
CA LEU A 4 18.07 2.59 29.95
C LEU A 4 19.21 3.59 29.66
N ASP A 5 20.32 3.08 29.10
CA ASP A 5 21.48 3.87 28.70
C ASP A 5 21.16 4.92 27.63
N THR A 6 20.28 4.60 26.67
CA THR A 6 19.89 5.54 25.59
C THR A 6 19.03 6.69 26.13
N LEU A 7 18.23 6.42 27.18
CA LEU A 7 17.44 7.42 27.88
C LEU A 7 18.32 8.34 28.74
N ILE A 8 19.33 7.78 29.42
CA ILE A 8 20.30 8.55 30.22
C ILE A 8 21.11 9.50 29.32
N GLU A 9 21.49 9.04 28.14
CA GLU A 9 22.26 9.83 27.17
C GLU A 9 21.42 10.95 26.54
N GLN A 10 20.14 10.70 26.24
CA GLN A 10 19.19 11.75 25.85
C GLN A 10 18.93 12.77 26.97
N MET A 11 18.87 12.32 28.23
CA MET A 11 18.73 13.21 29.37
C MET A 11 19.96 14.11 29.58
N LYS A 12 21.18 13.58 29.36
CA LYS A 12 22.42 14.39 29.41
C LYS A 12 22.45 15.42 28.30
N ASN A 13 22.07 15.05 27.08
CA ASN A 13 22.06 15.97 25.94
C ASN A 13 21.01 17.07 26.08
N SER A 14 19.84 16.76 26.65
CA SER A 14 18.82 17.76 26.95
C SER A 14 19.21 18.68 28.10
N LEU A 15 19.88 18.19 29.16
CA LEU A 15 20.46 19.04 30.20
C LEU A 15 21.55 19.99 29.66
N ASN A 16 22.41 19.48 28.78
CA ASN A 16 23.45 20.30 28.13
C ASN A 16 22.85 21.37 27.22
N PHE A 17 21.77 21.07 26.51
CA PHE A 17 21.04 22.04 25.70
C PHE A 17 20.36 23.11 26.56
N VAL A 18 19.71 22.73 27.65
CA VAL A 18 19.10 23.68 28.60
C VAL A 18 20.17 24.56 29.25
N SER A 19 21.33 24.00 29.61
CA SER A 19 22.48 24.78 30.10
C SER A 19 23.06 25.72 29.04
N ALA A 20 23.06 25.33 27.75
CA ALA A 20 23.52 26.19 26.66
C ALA A 20 22.54 27.34 26.39
N CYS A 21 21.23 27.06 26.39
CA CYS A 21 20.20 28.09 26.28
C CYS A 21 20.22 29.07 27.46
N LEU A 22 20.49 28.60 28.69
CA LEU A 22 20.67 29.47 29.85
C LEU A 22 21.93 30.35 29.72
N ARG A 23 23.03 29.84 29.15
CA ARG A 23 24.27 30.63 28.92
C ARG A 23 24.14 31.68 27.81
N VAL A 24 23.30 31.46 26.80
CA VAL A 24 23.02 32.46 25.75
C VAL A 24 22.23 33.65 26.30
N VAL A 25 21.50 33.48 27.41
CA VAL A 25 20.75 34.56 28.06
C VAL A 25 21.64 35.46 28.94
N ASP A 26 22.86 35.01 29.29
CA ASP A 26 23.77 35.70 30.22
C ASP A 26 24.94 36.44 29.55
N THR A 27 25.01 36.56 28.22
CA THR A 27 26.03 37.39 27.58
C THR A 27 25.57 38.86 27.49
N PRO A 28 26.20 39.81 28.21
CA PRO A 28 25.88 41.22 28.08
C PRO A 28 26.51 41.77 26.79
N VAL A 29 25.68 42.08 25.79
CA VAL A 29 26.08 42.97 24.70
C VAL A 29 26.17 44.38 25.28
N ARG A 30 27.39 44.84 25.51
CA ARG A 30 27.69 46.22 25.90
C ARG A 30 27.94 47.04 24.64
N ASP A 31 27.40 48.26 24.67
CA ASP A 31 27.56 49.38 23.74
C ASP A 31 26.70 49.30 22.47
N SER A 32 25.89 50.29 22.09
CA SER A 32 25.58 51.61 22.64
C SER A 32 24.42 52.16 21.80
N ILE A 33 23.46 52.84 22.44
CA ILE A 33 22.72 54.04 21.99
C ILE A 33 21.56 54.22 22.97
N GLY A 34 21.49 55.44 23.49
CA GLY A 34 20.76 55.79 24.69
C GLY A 34 19.25 55.99 24.52
N LEU A 35 18.69 56.19 25.71
CA LEU A 35 17.44 56.86 26.05
C LEU A 35 16.16 56.00 26.08
N ASN A 36 15.58 56.01 27.29
CA ASN A 36 14.19 55.70 27.63
C ASN A 36 13.73 54.22 27.60
N SER A 37 14.15 53.42 28.58
CA SER A 37 13.31 52.30 29.06
C SER A 37 13.59 51.90 30.52
N SER A 38 13.46 52.84 31.45
CA SER A 38 13.47 52.53 32.89
C SER A 38 12.08 52.22 33.47
N ARG A 39 11.04 52.10 32.62
CA ARG A 39 9.66 51.83 33.08
C ARG A 39 9.12 50.43 32.78
N GLU A 40 9.72 49.68 31.86
CA GLU A 40 9.21 48.34 31.50
C GLU A 40 9.82 47.20 32.35
N SER A 41 11.04 47.38 32.88
CA SER A 41 11.71 46.37 33.71
C SER A 41 11.10 46.22 35.11
N LEU A 42 10.40 47.25 35.60
CA LEU A 42 9.77 47.23 36.92
C LEU A 42 8.39 46.54 36.93
N SER A 43 7.74 46.44 35.77
CA SER A 43 6.42 45.80 35.64
C SER A 43 6.53 44.26 35.60
N ARG A 44 7.51 43.72 34.85
CA ARG A 44 7.80 42.27 34.83
C ARG A 44 8.21 41.71 36.19
N ASN A 45 9.01 42.46 36.94
CA ASN A 45 9.45 42.05 38.28
C ASN A 45 8.36 42.09 39.35
N LYS A 46 7.29 42.88 39.16
CA LYS A 46 6.14 42.91 40.08
C LYS A 46 5.15 41.76 39.83
N MET A 47 4.99 41.32 38.59
CA MET A 47 4.14 40.14 38.30
C MET A 47 4.71 38.85 38.90
N LEU A 48 6.03 38.68 38.90
CA LEU A 48 6.69 37.49 39.48
C LEU A 48 6.75 37.47 41.02
N ARG A 49 6.54 38.60 41.70
CA ARG A 49 6.58 38.69 43.18
C ARG A 49 5.26 38.40 43.89
N LYS A 50 4.15 38.23 43.15
CA LYS A 50 2.84 37.92 43.74
C LYS A 50 2.46 36.44 43.75
N LEU A 51 3.22 35.57 43.10
CA LEU A 51 3.00 34.13 43.17
C LEU A 51 3.69 33.56 44.42
N LYS A 52 2.91 32.88 45.27
CA LYS A 52 3.47 32.20 46.46
C LYS A 52 4.47 31.13 45.97
N ARG A 53 5.59 30.92 46.69
CA ARG A 53 6.59 29.85 46.39
C ARG A 53 6.00 28.50 45.91
N PRO A 54 4.90 27.96 46.49
CA PRO A 54 4.25 26.75 45.97
C PRO A 54 3.72 26.88 44.54
N GLU A 55 3.23 28.04 44.12
CA GLU A 55 2.66 28.26 42.78
C GLU A 55 3.74 28.28 41.69
N LEU A 56 4.93 28.81 41.99
CA LEU A 56 6.10 28.76 41.10
C LEU A 56 6.61 27.32 40.90
N ALA A 57 6.59 26.50 41.95
CA ALA A 57 6.98 25.10 41.87
C ALA A 57 5.99 24.29 41.01
N VAL A 58 4.69 24.52 41.18
CA VAL A 58 3.63 23.89 40.35
C VAL A 58 3.77 24.30 38.88
N LEU A 59 4.04 25.57 38.59
CA LEU A 59 4.28 26.06 37.23
C LEU A 59 5.51 25.41 36.58
N ALA A 60 6.60 25.26 37.32
CA ALA A 60 7.80 24.60 36.82
C ALA A 60 7.56 23.11 36.51
N ILE A 61 6.85 22.40 37.38
CA ILE A 61 6.47 20.99 37.14
C ILE A 61 5.58 20.90 35.90
N PHE A 62 4.59 21.78 35.76
CA PHE A 62 3.69 21.80 34.61
C PHE A 62 4.44 22.01 33.29
N LEU A 63 5.42 22.91 33.27
CA LEU A 63 6.27 23.15 32.09
C LEU A 63 7.12 21.93 31.73
N ILE A 64 7.74 21.27 32.72
CA ILE A 64 8.56 20.07 32.48
C ILE A 64 7.69 18.93 31.93
N VAL A 65 6.52 18.69 32.52
CA VAL A 65 5.59 17.65 32.07
C VAL A 65 5.07 17.97 30.66
N SER A 66 4.71 19.23 30.39
CA SER A 66 4.22 19.67 29.07
C SER A 66 5.29 19.53 28.00
N LEU A 67 6.53 19.94 28.27
CA LEU A 67 7.65 19.79 27.35
C LEU A 67 8.00 18.33 27.10
N GLY A 68 7.97 17.49 28.14
CA GLY A 68 8.17 16.04 28.02
C GLY A 68 7.11 15.38 27.14
N ALA A 69 5.84 15.71 27.36
CA ALA A 69 4.74 15.22 26.53
C ALA A 69 4.88 15.68 25.06
N TRP A 70 5.28 16.94 24.85
CA TRP A 70 5.48 17.49 23.51
C TRP A 70 6.65 16.84 22.77
N ALA A 71 7.77 16.58 23.46
CA ALA A 71 8.92 15.89 22.88
C ALA A 71 8.60 14.45 22.47
N VAL A 72 7.86 13.70 23.31
CA VAL A 72 7.40 12.35 22.97
C VAL A 72 6.43 12.36 21.80
N TRP A 73 5.49 13.31 21.79
CA TRP A 73 4.55 13.49 20.67
C TRP A 73 5.28 13.80 19.36
N MET A 74 6.23 14.75 19.39
CA MET A 74 7.01 15.14 18.22
C MET A 74 7.91 14.00 17.72
N HIS A 75 8.52 13.22 18.62
CA HIS A 75 9.30 12.05 18.25
C HIS A 75 8.43 10.97 17.58
N ARG A 76 7.23 10.71 18.13
CA ARG A 76 6.26 9.78 17.52
C ARG A 76 5.79 10.27 16.15
N TRP A 77 5.59 11.58 16.00
CA TRP A 77 5.21 12.17 14.72
C TRP A 77 6.31 12.02 13.67
N ASN A 78 7.55 12.40 14.00
CA ASN A 78 8.68 12.30 13.07
C ASN A 78 8.97 10.86 12.64
N THR A 79 8.86 9.91 13.57
CA THR A 79 9.04 8.48 13.24
C THR A 79 7.93 7.94 12.35
N GLN A 80 6.69 8.42 12.50
CA GLN A 80 5.59 8.08 11.59
C GLN A 80 5.78 8.72 10.21
N ALA A 81 6.23 9.98 10.15
CA ALA A 81 6.52 10.66 8.89
C ALA A 81 7.62 9.94 8.11
N ALA A 82 8.75 9.62 8.75
CA ALA A 82 9.86 8.90 8.12
C ALA A 82 9.44 7.54 7.55
N ARG A 83 8.61 6.78 8.29
CA ARG A 83 8.07 5.50 7.79
C ARG A 83 7.18 5.67 6.57
N ARG A 84 6.36 6.73 6.51
CA ARG A 84 5.53 7.02 5.34
C ARG A 84 6.38 7.38 4.13
N ASP A 85 7.40 8.20 4.32
CA ASP A 85 8.31 8.59 3.25
C ASP A 85 9.07 7.37 2.69
N GLU A 86 9.50 6.47 3.57
CA GLU A 86 10.15 5.22 3.16
C GLU A 86 9.19 4.30 2.38
N MET A 87 7.96 4.09 2.86
CA MET A 87 6.96 3.31 2.13
C MET A 87 6.64 3.91 0.75
N ASN A 88 6.52 5.24 0.67
CA ASN A 88 6.28 5.93 -0.61
C ASN A 88 7.47 5.76 -1.56
N ALA A 89 8.69 5.84 -1.06
CA ALA A 89 9.90 5.62 -1.86
C ALA A 89 9.96 4.17 -2.38
N LEU A 90 9.68 3.19 -1.53
CA LEU A 90 9.60 1.78 -1.92
C LEU A 90 8.52 1.57 -2.98
N TYR A 91 7.33 2.15 -2.82
CA TYR A 91 6.26 2.07 -3.82
C TYR A 91 6.67 2.68 -5.16
N ALA A 92 7.35 3.83 -5.16
CA ALA A 92 7.82 4.47 -6.38
C ALA A 92 8.86 3.61 -7.12
N ILE A 93 9.82 3.04 -6.40
CA ILE A 93 10.85 2.16 -6.97
C ILE A 93 10.23 0.84 -7.46
N ALA A 94 9.32 0.27 -6.68
CA ALA A 94 8.56 -0.93 -7.06
C ALA A 94 7.69 -0.71 -8.30
N SER A 95 7.07 0.47 -8.43
CA SER A 95 6.33 0.86 -9.65
C SER A 95 7.23 0.94 -10.88
N GLY A 96 8.52 1.25 -10.68
CA GLY A 96 9.58 1.17 -11.69
C GLY A 96 10.03 -0.25 -12.04
N GLY A 97 9.50 -1.28 -11.38
CA GLY A 97 9.73 -2.69 -11.72
C GLY A 97 10.66 -3.44 -10.77
N ASP A 98 11.12 -2.85 -9.67
CA ASP A 98 11.99 -3.54 -8.71
C ASP A 98 11.22 -4.51 -7.78
N PRO A 99 11.38 -5.84 -7.91
CA PRO A 99 10.68 -6.80 -7.07
C PRO A 99 11.16 -6.76 -5.61
N ALA A 100 12.42 -6.38 -5.36
CA ALA A 100 12.96 -6.33 -4.01
C ALA A 100 12.27 -5.25 -3.17
N SER A 101 11.95 -4.10 -3.76
CA SER A 101 11.18 -3.05 -3.11
C SER A 101 9.76 -3.48 -2.77
N VAL A 102 9.11 -4.31 -3.60
CA VAL A 102 7.79 -4.89 -3.28
C VAL A 102 7.88 -5.79 -2.04
N ARG A 103 8.89 -6.67 -1.98
CA ARG A 103 9.09 -7.56 -0.83
C ARG A 103 9.36 -6.79 0.46
N ARG A 104 10.21 -5.76 0.39
CA ARG A 104 10.48 -4.86 1.53
C ARG A 104 9.21 -4.14 1.97
N LEU A 105 8.39 -3.69 1.04
CA LEU A 105 7.11 -3.07 1.35
C LEU A 105 6.17 -4.06 2.05
N ALA A 106 6.19 -5.34 1.68
CA ALA A 106 5.38 -6.39 2.31
C ALA A 106 5.81 -6.72 3.75
N GLU A 107 7.05 -6.44 4.12
CA GLU A 107 7.56 -6.63 5.49
C GLU A 107 7.02 -5.58 6.48
N TYR A 108 6.45 -4.47 5.98
CA TYR A 108 5.84 -3.46 6.83
C TYR A 108 4.52 -3.96 7.44
N PRO A 109 4.39 -4.01 8.77
CA PRO A 109 3.15 -4.38 9.44
C PRO A 109 2.17 -3.18 9.47
N SER A 110 1.84 -2.63 8.30
CA SER A 110 0.90 -1.52 8.16
C SER A 110 -0.17 -1.82 7.10
N PRO A 111 -1.44 -1.44 7.32
CA PRO A 111 -2.47 -1.51 6.28
C PRO A 111 -2.13 -0.66 5.06
N GLU A 112 -1.41 0.44 5.26
CA GLU A 112 -1.01 1.35 4.17
C GLU A 112 -0.03 0.69 3.21
N ALA A 113 0.93 -0.09 3.70
CA ALA A 113 1.84 -0.86 2.85
C ALA A 113 1.07 -1.88 2.00
N MET A 114 0.05 -2.51 2.57
CA MET A 114 -0.79 -3.44 1.82
C MET A 114 -1.61 -2.75 0.73
N GLN A 115 -2.19 -1.59 1.04
CA GLN A 115 -2.88 -0.78 0.03
C GLN A 115 -1.95 -0.38 -1.11
N PHE A 116 -0.68 -0.10 -0.83
CA PHE A 116 0.30 0.17 -1.88
C PHE A 116 0.60 -1.05 -2.75
N ILE A 117 0.72 -2.24 -2.16
CA ILE A 117 0.93 -3.49 -2.93
C ILE A 117 -0.30 -3.81 -3.79
N GLU A 118 -1.51 -3.68 -3.23
CA GLU A 118 -2.78 -3.85 -3.96
C GLU A 118 -2.89 -2.85 -5.12
N LYS A 119 -2.58 -1.59 -4.85
CA LYS A 119 -2.54 -0.53 -5.86
C LYS A 119 -1.52 -0.86 -6.95
N LEU A 120 -0.32 -1.32 -6.58
CA LEU A 120 0.73 -1.68 -7.53
C LEU A 120 0.29 -2.83 -8.45
N ALA A 121 -0.32 -3.88 -7.91
CA ALA A 121 -0.84 -4.99 -8.72
C ALA A 121 -1.86 -4.52 -9.78
N GLN A 122 -2.68 -3.53 -9.42
CA GLN A 122 -3.74 -2.95 -10.27
C GLN A 122 -3.26 -1.82 -11.20
N ASP A 123 -2.07 -1.25 -10.96
CA ASP A 123 -1.57 -0.11 -11.71
C ASP A 123 -1.11 -0.54 -13.11
N ARG A 124 -1.91 -0.22 -14.14
CA ARG A 124 -1.59 -0.56 -15.53
C ARG A 124 -0.37 0.18 -16.09
N ASN A 125 0.06 1.26 -15.44
CA ASN A 125 1.20 2.06 -15.86
C ASN A 125 2.50 1.63 -15.16
N ALA A 126 2.42 0.79 -14.13
CA ALA A 126 3.59 0.24 -13.47
C ALA A 126 4.28 -0.83 -14.33
N PHE A 127 5.58 -1.00 -14.14
CA PHE A 127 6.36 -1.99 -14.86
C PHE A 127 5.90 -3.42 -14.53
N PRO A 128 5.85 -4.34 -15.51
CA PRO A 128 5.31 -5.69 -15.33
C PRO A 128 5.90 -6.46 -14.14
N ASP A 129 7.23 -6.41 -13.96
CA ASP A 129 7.92 -7.18 -12.92
C ASP A 129 7.47 -6.79 -11.51
N GLY A 130 7.30 -5.48 -11.26
CA GLY A 130 6.80 -4.96 -9.98
C GLY A 130 5.35 -5.38 -9.73
N ARG A 131 4.51 -5.38 -10.77
CA ARG A 131 3.11 -5.82 -10.68
C ARG A 131 2.99 -7.32 -10.41
N LEU A 132 3.78 -8.14 -11.09
CA LEU A 132 3.82 -9.59 -10.90
C LEU A 132 4.26 -9.96 -9.49
N GLU A 133 5.31 -9.31 -8.98
CA GLU A 133 5.76 -9.52 -7.62
C GLU A 133 4.68 -9.09 -6.61
N ALA A 134 3.97 -7.99 -6.86
CA ALA A 134 2.86 -7.55 -6.00
C ALA A 134 1.73 -8.59 -5.94
N ILE A 135 1.36 -9.19 -7.09
CA ILE A 135 0.38 -10.29 -7.15
C ILE A 135 0.87 -11.50 -6.33
N ASN A 136 2.15 -11.89 -6.49
CA ASN A 136 2.74 -13.01 -5.75
C ASN A 136 2.73 -12.76 -4.24
N VAL A 137 3.12 -11.56 -3.81
CA VAL A 137 3.08 -11.15 -2.40
C VAL A 137 1.66 -11.21 -1.84
N LEU A 138 0.65 -10.73 -2.59
CA LEU A 138 -0.76 -10.81 -2.17
C LEU A 138 -1.22 -12.26 -2.05
N GLY A 139 -0.82 -13.13 -2.98
CA GLY A 139 -1.13 -14.57 -2.95
C GLY A 139 -0.40 -15.36 -1.88
N ALA A 140 0.75 -14.87 -1.38
CA ALA A 140 1.51 -15.52 -0.31
C ALA A 140 0.87 -15.34 1.08
N ARG A 141 -0.09 -14.43 1.23
CA ARG A 141 -0.74 -14.13 2.53
C ARG A 141 -1.66 -15.25 2.99
N GLN A 142 -1.96 -15.24 4.29
CA GLN A 142 -2.84 -16.23 4.92
C GLN A 142 -4.29 -16.14 4.39
N SER A 143 -4.77 -14.92 4.14
CA SER A 143 -6.07 -14.65 3.53
C SER A 143 -5.88 -13.88 2.24
N ILE A 144 -6.53 -14.32 1.18
CA ILE A 144 -6.56 -13.60 -0.10
C ILE A 144 -7.72 -12.62 -0.09
N ASP A 145 -7.45 -11.38 -0.49
CA ASP A 145 -8.51 -10.47 -0.89
C ASP A 145 -8.91 -10.76 -2.34
N SER A 146 -9.92 -11.63 -2.50
CA SER A 146 -10.46 -11.98 -3.80
C SER A 146 -10.99 -10.76 -4.56
N ARG A 147 -11.41 -9.70 -3.88
CA ARG A 147 -11.92 -8.48 -4.54
C ARG A 147 -10.80 -7.66 -5.16
N ALA A 148 -9.62 -7.67 -4.56
CA ALA A 148 -8.45 -6.98 -5.09
C ALA A 148 -7.82 -7.73 -6.28
N LEU A 149 -7.78 -9.07 -6.21
CA LEU A 149 -7.11 -9.90 -7.23
C LEU A 149 -8.03 -10.36 -8.36
N ALA A 150 -9.29 -10.74 -8.10
CA ALA A 150 -10.17 -11.29 -9.15
C ALA A 150 -10.34 -10.36 -10.36
N PRO A 151 -10.44 -9.02 -10.22
CA PRO A 151 -10.50 -8.12 -11.39
C PRO A 151 -9.29 -8.25 -12.33
N LEU A 152 -8.14 -8.69 -11.83
CA LEU A 152 -6.94 -8.89 -12.64
C LEU A 152 -7.00 -10.15 -13.52
N LEU A 153 -8.03 -10.99 -13.36
CA LEU A 153 -8.34 -12.04 -14.30
C LEU A 153 -9.05 -11.51 -15.55
N TRP A 154 -9.47 -10.23 -15.60
CA TRP A 154 -10.24 -9.72 -16.73
C TRP A 154 -9.43 -9.66 -18.04
N ILE A 155 -10.10 -9.77 -19.18
CA ILE A 155 -9.51 -9.92 -20.53
C ILE A 155 -8.69 -8.72 -21.01
N ASP A 156 -8.78 -7.59 -20.31
CA ASP A 156 -7.98 -6.40 -20.58
C ASP A 156 -6.64 -6.36 -19.83
N GLN A 157 -6.38 -7.37 -18.99
CA GLN A 157 -5.07 -7.57 -18.40
C GLN A 157 -4.19 -8.41 -19.33
N PRO A 158 -2.87 -8.12 -19.39
CA PRO A 158 -1.91 -8.98 -20.08
C PRO A 158 -1.98 -10.42 -19.57
N LEU A 159 -1.75 -11.39 -20.46
CA LEU A 159 -1.75 -12.82 -20.12
C LEU A 159 -0.91 -13.13 -18.87
N ASP A 160 0.30 -12.59 -18.74
CA ASP A 160 1.17 -12.88 -17.60
C ASP A 160 0.54 -12.49 -16.26
N MET A 161 -0.21 -11.37 -16.23
CA MET A 161 -0.94 -10.93 -15.03
C MET A 161 -2.11 -11.87 -14.74
N ARG A 162 -2.88 -12.23 -15.77
CA ARG A 162 -4.00 -13.17 -15.64
C ARG A 162 -3.51 -14.54 -15.15
N HIS A 163 -2.41 -15.03 -15.71
CA HIS A 163 -1.78 -16.30 -15.36
C HIS A 163 -1.27 -16.30 -13.92
N ALA A 164 -0.57 -15.24 -13.50
CA ALA A 164 -0.10 -15.11 -12.12
C ALA A 164 -1.25 -15.13 -11.11
N VAL A 165 -2.33 -14.38 -11.39
CA VAL A 165 -3.51 -14.33 -10.52
C VAL A 165 -4.26 -15.66 -10.51
N ALA A 166 -4.37 -16.32 -11.67
CA ALA A 166 -4.95 -17.67 -11.74
C ALA A 166 -4.11 -18.67 -10.94
N GLY A 167 -2.79 -18.58 -10.99
CA GLY A 167 -1.88 -19.37 -10.16
C GLY A 167 -2.14 -19.20 -8.66
N VAL A 168 -2.35 -17.95 -8.22
CA VAL A 168 -2.70 -17.63 -6.84
C VAL A 168 -4.03 -18.27 -6.43
N PHE A 169 -5.10 -18.08 -7.21
CA PHE A 169 -6.41 -18.69 -6.89
C PHE A 169 -6.42 -20.21 -7.01
N LYS A 170 -5.62 -20.78 -7.91
CA LYS A 170 -5.45 -22.23 -8.02
C LYS A 170 -4.90 -22.85 -6.73
N GLN A 171 -3.92 -22.19 -6.10
CA GLN A 171 -3.30 -22.69 -4.87
C GLN A 171 -4.19 -22.51 -3.64
N ARG A 172 -5.05 -21.49 -3.65
CA ARG A 172 -5.68 -20.97 -2.44
C ARG A 172 -7.19 -21.11 -2.41
N GLY A 173 -7.79 -21.48 -3.55
CA GLY A 173 -9.23 -21.58 -3.75
C GLY A 173 -9.78 -20.37 -4.48
N CYS A 174 -10.71 -20.63 -5.41
CA CYS A 174 -11.42 -19.61 -6.17
C CYS A 174 -12.83 -19.49 -5.59
N GLU A 175 -13.07 -18.41 -4.85
CA GLU A 175 -14.38 -18.11 -4.26
C GLU A 175 -15.33 -17.46 -5.27
N LYS A 176 -16.51 -17.03 -4.82
CA LYS A 176 -17.59 -16.48 -5.66
C LYS A 176 -17.13 -15.34 -6.57
N GLU A 177 -16.35 -14.40 -6.06
CA GLU A 177 -15.81 -13.27 -6.81
C GLU A 177 -14.89 -13.73 -7.93
N CYS A 178 -13.96 -14.64 -7.62
CA CYS A 178 -13.06 -15.25 -8.59
C CYS A 178 -13.86 -15.98 -9.68
N ILE A 179 -14.76 -16.90 -9.32
CA ILE A 179 -15.61 -17.64 -10.27
C ILE A 179 -16.43 -16.70 -11.15
N SER A 180 -16.96 -15.60 -10.57
CA SER A 180 -17.72 -14.63 -11.33
C SER A 180 -16.90 -13.96 -12.43
N VAL A 181 -15.65 -13.57 -12.15
CA VAL A 181 -14.80 -12.93 -13.16
C VAL A 181 -14.29 -13.98 -14.16
N THR A 182 -13.93 -15.18 -13.69
CA THR A 182 -13.51 -16.30 -14.53
C THR A 182 -14.59 -16.75 -15.51
N LEU A 183 -15.87 -16.61 -15.19
CA LEU A 183 -16.98 -16.85 -16.13
C LEU A 183 -17.23 -15.66 -17.06
N ALA A 184 -17.13 -14.44 -16.55
CA ALA A 184 -17.42 -13.25 -17.34
C ALA A 184 -16.37 -13.01 -18.44
N ALA A 185 -15.10 -13.33 -18.18
CA ALA A 185 -14.01 -13.14 -19.13
C ALA A 185 -14.18 -13.96 -20.43
N PRO A 186 -14.35 -15.30 -20.41
CA PRO A 186 -14.56 -16.09 -21.63
C PRO A 186 -15.91 -15.77 -22.30
N HIS A 187 -16.94 -15.39 -21.52
CA HIS A 187 -18.20 -14.91 -22.09
C HIS A 187 -18.00 -13.64 -22.94
N ALA A 188 -17.23 -12.68 -22.42
CA ALA A 188 -16.86 -11.46 -23.15
C ALA A 188 -16.05 -11.75 -24.42
N VAL A 189 -15.08 -12.67 -24.36
CA VAL A 189 -14.31 -13.09 -25.55
C VAL A 189 -15.23 -13.68 -26.62
N TRP A 190 -16.18 -14.54 -26.24
CA TRP A 190 -17.12 -15.12 -27.21
C TRP A 190 -18.10 -14.10 -27.77
N ALA A 191 -18.45 -13.08 -27.00
CA ALA A 191 -19.20 -11.93 -27.48
C ALA A 191 -18.38 -11.01 -28.42
N GLY A 192 -17.12 -11.35 -28.70
CA GLY A 192 -16.25 -10.61 -29.62
C GLY A 192 -15.52 -9.43 -28.98
N GLN A 193 -15.48 -9.33 -27.65
CA GLN A 193 -14.70 -8.29 -27.00
C GLN A 193 -13.19 -8.54 -27.19
N PRO A 194 -12.40 -7.52 -27.59
CA PRO A 194 -10.98 -7.70 -27.85
C PRO A 194 -10.20 -7.83 -26.54
N THR A 195 -9.35 -8.85 -26.44
CA THR A 195 -8.42 -9.02 -25.31
C THR A 195 -7.29 -7.98 -25.34
N PHE A 196 -6.54 -7.86 -24.24
CA PHE A 196 -5.34 -7.04 -24.17
C PHE A 196 -4.39 -7.30 -25.34
N GLU A 197 -4.13 -8.57 -25.63
CA GLU A 197 -3.19 -8.98 -26.69
C GLU A 197 -3.71 -8.53 -28.06
N MET A 198 -5.00 -8.75 -28.36
CA MET A 198 -5.62 -8.29 -29.61
C MET A 198 -5.51 -6.77 -29.77
N GLN A 199 -5.75 -6.00 -28.70
CA GLN A 199 -5.63 -4.53 -28.71
C GLN A 199 -4.17 -4.08 -28.89
N HIS A 200 -3.23 -4.75 -28.23
CA HIS A 200 -1.81 -4.45 -28.32
C HIS A 200 -1.28 -4.68 -29.74
N TYR A 201 -1.59 -5.82 -30.34
CA TYR A 201 -1.16 -6.12 -31.71
C TYR A 201 -1.86 -5.28 -32.78
N ALA A 202 -3.11 -4.85 -32.54
CA ALA A 202 -3.81 -3.94 -33.46
C ALA A 202 -3.08 -2.59 -33.64
N GLN A 203 -2.24 -2.19 -32.68
CA GLN A 203 -1.46 -0.95 -32.74
C GLN A 203 -0.13 -1.11 -33.49
N ILE A 204 0.28 -2.33 -33.81
CA ILE A 204 1.54 -2.62 -34.49
C ILE A 204 1.28 -2.72 -36.00
N PRO A 205 1.83 -1.81 -36.84
CA PRO A 205 1.54 -1.81 -38.28
C PRO A 205 2.12 -3.05 -38.99
N SER A 206 1.22 -3.99 -39.29
CA SER A 206 1.29 -5.13 -40.23
C SER A 206 2.41 -6.18 -40.13
N SER A 207 1.95 -7.43 -40.18
CA SER A 207 2.65 -8.66 -40.62
C SER A 207 3.79 -9.20 -39.77
N THR A 208 3.52 -9.55 -38.51
CA THR A 208 4.22 -10.70 -37.94
C THR A 208 3.54 -11.98 -38.44
N PRO A 209 4.23 -12.88 -39.18
CA PRO A 209 3.65 -14.13 -39.67
C PRO A 209 3.12 -15.06 -38.56
N HIS A 210 3.49 -14.77 -37.31
CA HIS A 210 3.09 -15.52 -36.12
C HIS A 210 1.97 -14.85 -35.29
N LEU A 211 1.31 -13.80 -35.80
CA LEU A 211 0.30 -13.08 -35.00
C LEU A 211 -0.86 -14.00 -34.59
N GLN A 212 -1.43 -14.73 -35.55
CA GLN A 212 -2.54 -15.64 -35.26
C GLN A 212 -2.09 -16.78 -34.34
N GLU A 213 -0.89 -17.33 -34.56
CA GLU A 213 -0.31 -18.37 -33.72
C GLU A 213 -0.13 -17.90 -32.26
N ASN A 214 0.35 -16.68 -32.05
CA ASN A 214 0.48 -16.08 -30.73
C ASN A 214 -0.89 -15.86 -30.07
N LEU A 215 -1.88 -15.34 -30.80
CA LEU A 215 -3.23 -15.15 -30.27
C LEU A 215 -3.89 -16.49 -29.89
N ASP A 216 -3.74 -17.52 -30.72
CA ASP A 216 -4.23 -18.86 -30.46
C ASP A 216 -3.54 -19.47 -29.21
N TYR A 217 -2.23 -19.25 -29.08
CA TYR A 217 -1.49 -19.64 -27.88
C TYR A 217 -2.03 -18.94 -26.63
N PHE A 218 -2.24 -17.62 -26.67
CA PHE A 218 -2.73 -16.86 -25.52
C PHE A 218 -4.16 -17.25 -25.11
N HIS A 219 -5.04 -17.49 -26.09
CA HIS A 219 -6.37 -18.01 -25.84
C HIS A 219 -6.32 -19.40 -25.18
N LYS A 220 -5.48 -20.30 -25.69
CA LYS A 220 -5.33 -21.65 -25.13
C LYS A 220 -4.84 -21.62 -23.68
N GLN A 221 -3.88 -20.76 -23.36
CA GLN A 221 -3.38 -20.61 -21.98
C GLN A 221 -4.45 -20.04 -21.05
N THR A 222 -5.14 -18.98 -21.48
CA THR A 222 -6.25 -18.39 -20.72
C THR A 222 -7.34 -19.42 -20.41
N ASP A 223 -7.77 -20.16 -21.44
CA ASP A 223 -8.81 -21.19 -21.30
C ASP A 223 -8.38 -22.29 -20.32
N ALA A 224 -7.12 -22.71 -20.37
CA ALA A 224 -6.59 -23.72 -19.46
C ALA A 224 -6.61 -23.24 -18.00
N ASP A 225 -6.13 -22.02 -17.74
CA ASP A 225 -6.13 -21.43 -16.40
C ASP A 225 -7.55 -21.29 -15.86
N TYR A 226 -8.45 -20.71 -16.65
CA TYR A 226 -9.82 -20.48 -16.21
C TYR A 226 -10.56 -21.79 -15.99
N LEU A 227 -10.33 -22.81 -16.82
CA LEU A 227 -10.96 -24.09 -16.63
C LEU A 227 -10.55 -24.74 -15.30
N VAL A 228 -9.29 -24.60 -14.89
CA VAL A 228 -8.82 -25.06 -13.58
C VAL A 228 -9.53 -24.31 -12.46
N LEU A 229 -9.67 -22.99 -12.57
CA LEU A 229 -10.36 -22.17 -11.58
C LEU A 229 -11.85 -22.54 -11.47
N LEU A 230 -12.55 -22.68 -12.59
CA LEU A 230 -13.97 -23.06 -12.60
C LEU A 230 -14.20 -24.46 -12.02
N ASN A 231 -13.26 -25.38 -12.22
CA ASN A 231 -13.28 -26.73 -11.65
C ASN A 231 -12.87 -26.79 -10.17
N SER A 232 -12.29 -25.73 -9.61
CA SER A 232 -12.01 -25.68 -8.18
C SER A 232 -13.29 -25.64 -7.33
N SER A 233 -14.41 -25.17 -7.91
CA SER A 233 -15.74 -25.25 -7.30
C SER A 233 -16.85 -25.45 -8.34
N PRO A 234 -17.05 -26.69 -8.82
CA PRO A 234 -18.03 -26.98 -9.86
C PRO A 234 -19.45 -26.58 -9.48
N CYS A 235 -19.85 -26.77 -8.21
CA CYS A 235 -21.17 -26.40 -7.70
C CYS A 235 -21.43 -24.89 -7.80
N LEU A 236 -20.45 -24.07 -7.38
CA LEU A 236 -20.57 -22.60 -7.46
C LEU A 236 -20.58 -22.12 -8.90
N THR A 237 -19.75 -22.71 -9.76
CA THR A 237 -19.74 -22.44 -11.20
C THR A 237 -21.10 -22.77 -11.83
N GLY A 238 -21.62 -23.97 -11.58
CA GLY A 238 -22.91 -24.43 -12.11
C GLY A 238 -24.07 -23.53 -11.69
N LYS A 239 -24.12 -23.14 -10.42
CA LYS A 239 -25.12 -22.19 -9.92
C LYS A 239 -24.98 -20.81 -10.56
N SER A 240 -23.75 -20.32 -10.75
CA SER A 240 -23.49 -19.01 -11.38
C SER A 240 -23.91 -19.01 -12.86
N LEU A 241 -23.64 -20.09 -13.60
CA LEU A 241 -24.11 -20.27 -14.97
C LEU A 241 -25.64 -20.23 -15.06
N GLN A 242 -26.33 -20.97 -14.20
CA GLN A 242 -27.81 -21.03 -14.20
C GLN A 242 -28.48 -19.73 -13.77
N THR A 243 -27.78 -18.83 -13.06
CA THR A 243 -28.37 -17.61 -12.53
C THR A 243 -27.98 -16.37 -13.33
N LYS A 244 -26.69 -16.19 -13.63
CA LYS A 244 -26.18 -15.01 -14.33
C LYS A 244 -26.21 -15.14 -15.85
N TYR A 245 -26.06 -16.36 -16.37
CA TYR A 245 -25.95 -16.64 -17.81
C TYR A 245 -27.14 -17.46 -18.33
N ALA A 246 -28.25 -17.48 -17.59
CA ALA A 246 -29.45 -18.27 -17.93
C ALA A 246 -30.02 -17.96 -19.33
N LEU A 247 -29.82 -16.71 -19.80
CA LEU A 247 -30.28 -16.23 -21.09
C LEU A 247 -29.32 -16.56 -22.25
N ASP A 248 -28.19 -17.20 -21.97
CA ASP A 248 -27.20 -17.64 -22.96
C ASP A 248 -26.97 -19.16 -22.86
N PRO A 249 -27.91 -19.97 -23.38
CA PRO A 249 -27.88 -21.42 -23.22
C PRO A 249 -26.68 -22.07 -23.93
N GLU A 250 -26.18 -21.47 -25.01
CA GLU A 250 -24.98 -21.95 -25.71
C GLU A 250 -23.73 -21.77 -24.86
N PHE A 251 -23.57 -20.61 -24.21
CA PHE A 251 -22.50 -20.40 -23.25
C PHE A 251 -22.56 -21.38 -22.08
N VAL A 252 -23.75 -21.52 -21.49
CA VAL A 252 -23.96 -22.43 -20.36
C VAL A 252 -23.62 -23.87 -20.72
N ASP A 253 -24.10 -24.39 -21.86
CA ASP A 253 -23.84 -25.76 -22.28
C ASP A 253 -22.34 -26.00 -22.53
N LYS A 254 -21.68 -25.09 -23.23
CA LYS A 254 -20.26 -25.22 -23.58
C LYS A 254 -19.34 -25.17 -22.35
N VAL A 255 -19.65 -24.36 -21.33
CA VAL A 255 -18.92 -24.39 -20.06
C VAL A 255 -19.26 -25.64 -19.25
N ARG A 256 -20.54 -26.02 -19.16
CA ARG A 256 -20.99 -27.19 -18.40
C ARG A 256 -20.33 -28.50 -18.87
N LYS A 257 -20.11 -28.65 -20.18
CA LYS A 257 -19.40 -29.80 -20.75
C LYS A 257 -17.92 -29.92 -20.32
N LYS A 258 -17.31 -28.83 -19.85
CA LYS A 258 -15.89 -28.79 -19.47
C LYS A 258 -15.66 -28.84 -17.95
N ILE A 259 -16.69 -28.58 -17.14
CA ILE A 259 -16.57 -28.58 -15.68
C ILE A 259 -17.07 -29.90 -15.08
N GLY A 260 -16.53 -30.27 -13.92
CA GLY A 260 -16.92 -31.46 -13.17
C GLY A 260 -18.38 -31.43 -12.68
N LEU A 261 -18.84 -32.57 -12.18
CA LEU A 261 -20.16 -32.68 -11.56
C LEU A 261 -20.19 -31.96 -10.20
N CYS A 262 -21.37 -31.43 -9.87
CA CYS A 262 -21.65 -30.73 -8.62
C CYS A 262 -22.17 -31.71 -7.56
#